data_AF-A0A9X1YCR3-F1
#
_entry.id   AF-A0A9X1YCR3-F1
#
_cell.length_a   1.000
_cell.length_b   1.000
_cell.length_c   1.000
_cell.angle_alpha   90.00
_cell.angle_beta   90.00
_cell.angle_gamma   90.00
#
_symmetry.space_group_name_H-M   'P 1'
#
loop_
_entity.id
_entity.type
_entity.pdbx_description
1 polymer ?
#
loop_
_entity_poly.entity_id
_entity_poly.type
_entity_poly.pdbx_seq_one_letter_code
_entity_poly.pdbx_strand_id
1 'polypeptide(L)'
;MAPSRKLWTALRTLDDYLTGQSDWLVNYAERHRVGQRVGTALTEGTANFLVNRRMAKSQQMRWTRRGADRLLQVRCAVYNGTLGTSFGQHFQAANDPHPTVAIAA
;
A
#
# COMPACT_ATOMS: atom_id res chain seq x y z
N MET A 1 -15.79 37.02 15.17
CA MET A 1 -15.59 35.81 14.34
C MET A 1 -14.35 35.98 13.48
N ALA A 2 -13.34 35.13 13.61
CA ALA A 2 -12.30 35.00 12.58
C ALA A 2 -11.67 33.60 12.56
N PRO A 3 -12.37 32.57 12.03
CA PRO A 3 -11.75 31.33 11.58
C PRO A 3 -10.89 31.51 10.31
N SER A 4 -10.95 32.71 9.71
CA SER A 4 -10.55 32.96 8.32
C SER A 4 -9.05 32.87 8.08
N ARG A 5 -8.18 33.42 8.95
CA ARG A 5 -6.74 33.48 8.65
C ARG A 5 -6.08 32.10 8.57
N LYS A 6 -6.41 31.19 9.49
CA LYS A 6 -5.86 29.82 9.48
C LYS A 6 -6.35 29.03 8.27
N LEU A 7 -7.63 29.18 7.92
CA LEU A 7 -8.21 28.55 6.73
C LEU A 7 -7.55 29.08 5.45
N TRP A 8 -7.38 30.39 5.32
CA TRP A 8 -6.71 30.99 4.17
C TRP A 8 -5.26 30.53 4.03
N THR A 9 -4.52 30.43 5.12
CA THR A 9 -3.16 29.86 5.08
C THR A 9 -3.18 28.41 4.60
N ALA A 10 -4.09 27.58 5.12
CA ALA A 10 -4.18 26.18 4.72
C ALA A 10 -4.58 26.02 3.23
N LEU A 11 -5.53 26.84 2.75
CA LEU A 11 -5.94 26.84 1.35
C LEU A 11 -4.79 27.27 0.43
N ARG A 12 -4.02 28.29 0.80
CA ARG A 12 -2.84 28.70 0.04
C ARG A 12 -1.78 27.60 -0.01
N THR A 13 -1.49 26.95 1.11
CA THR A 13 -0.54 25.83 1.14
C THR A 13 -1.02 24.65 0.28
N LEU A 14 -2.33 24.37 0.26
CA LEU A 14 -2.90 23.36 -0.62
C LEU A 14 -2.75 23.74 -2.10
N ASP A 15 -3.05 24.98 -2.44
CA ASP A 15 -2.94 25.50 -3.81
C ASP A 15 -1.49 25.46 -4.32
N ASP A 16 -0.54 25.91 -3.50
CA ASP A 16 0.90 25.85 -3.81
C ASP A 16 1.34 24.40 -4.07
N TYR A 17 0.88 23.46 -3.24
CA TYR A 17 1.18 22.03 -3.39
C TYR A 17 0.58 21.45 -4.66
N LEU A 18 -0.71 21.69 -4.92
CA LEU A 18 -1.41 21.16 -6.11
C LEU A 18 -0.82 21.73 -7.39
N THR A 19 -0.55 23.02 -7.43
CA THR A 19 0.05 23.70 -8.59
C THR A 19 1.47 23.19 -8.83
N GLY A 20 2.28 23.11 -7.77
CA GLY A 20 3.67 22.64 -7.85
C GLY A 20 3.82 21.14 -8.14
N GLN A 21 2.77 20.35 -7.96
CA GLN A 21 2.76 18.90 -8.25
C GLN A 21 1.85 18.54 -9.42
N SER A 22 1.33 19.53 -10.16
CA SER A 22 0.34 19.33 -11.23
C SER A 22 0.76 18.29 -12.27
N ASP A 23 2.03 18.30 -12.67
CA ASP A 23 2.61 17.31 -13.60
C ASP A 23 2.57 15.85 -13.09
N TRP A 24 2.48 15.66 -11.77
CA TRP A 24 2.48 14.36 -11.11
C TRP A 24 1.08 13.94 -10.62
N LEU A 25 0.08 14.81 -10.75
CA LEU A 25 -1.29 14.50 -10.35
C LEU A 25 -1.89 13.49 -11.33
N VAL A 26 -2.31 12.33 -10.80
CA VAL A 26 -2.93 11.31 -11.63
C VAL A 26 -4.45 11.44 -11.62
N ASN A 27 -5.06 11.39 -12.81
CA ASN A 27 -6.51 11.33 -12.98
C ASN A 27 -7.06 9.95 -12.60
N TYR A 28 -7.29 9.76 -11.30
CA TYR A 28 -7.82 8.52 -10.75
C TYR A 28 -9.25 8.20 -11.22
N ALA A 29 -10.05 9.23 -11.53
CA ALA A 29 -11.41 9.05 -12.06
C ALA A 29 -11.39 8.48 -13.48
N GLU A 30 -10.49 8.96 -14.34
CA GLU A 30 -10.26 8.38 -15.67
C GLU A 30 -9.75 6.95 -15.56
N ARG A 31 -8.73 6.68 -14.73
CA ARG A 31 -8.24 5.31 -14.49
C ARG A 31 -9.36 4.36 -14.09
N HIS A 32 -10.22 4.78 -13.17
CA HIS A 32 -11.37 3.98 -12.75
C HIS A 32 -12.31 3.68 -13.92
N ARG A 33 -12.64 4.69 -14.75
CA ARG A 33 -13.54 4.54 -15.90
C ARG A 33 -12.99 3.60 -16.97
N VAL A 34 -11.67 3.52 -17.14
CA VAL A 34 -11.02 2.61 -18.10
C VAL A 34 -10.62 1.26 -17.46
N GLY A 35 -11.14 0.94 -16.28
CA GLY A 35 -10.82 -0.31 -15.57
C GLY A 35 -9.38 -0.43 -15.08
N GLN A 36 -8.59 0.65 -15.14
CA GLN A 36 -7.24 0.67 -14.61
C GLN A 36 -7.25 0.78 -13.09
N ARG A 37 -6.26 0.15 -12.46
CA ARG A 37 -6.11 0.18 -11.01
C ARG A 37 -5.96 1.62 -10.52
N VAL A 38 -6.94 2.08 -9.75
CA VAL A 38 -7.04 3.44 -9.21
C VAL A 38 -5.98 3.72 -8.13
N GLY A 39 -5.26 2.72 -7.64
CA GLY A 39 -4.12 2.98 -6.77
C GLY A 39 -3.68 1.80 -5.93
N THR A 40 -2.75 2.07 -5.04
CA THR A 40 -2.14 1.14 -4.10
C THR A 40 -2.86 1.09 -2.76
N ALA A 41 -3.99 1.78 -2.59
CA ALA A 41 -4.71 1.92 -1.31
C ALA A 41 -4.92 0.61 -0.54
N LEU A 42 -5.28 -0.50 -1.22
CA LEU A 42 -5.41 -1.82 -0.59
C LEU A 42 -4.05 -2.36 -0.09
N THR A 43 -3.01 -2.22 -0.90
CA THR A 43 -1.64 -2.61 -0.57
C THR A 43 -1.09 -1.78 0.58
N GLU A 44 -1.30 -0.46 0.54
CA GLU A 44 -0.92 0.49 1.59
C GLU A 44 -1.65 0.22 2.90
N GLY A 45 -2.96 -0.02 2.85
CA GLY A 45 -3.77 -0.38 4.01
C GLY A 45 -3.27 -1.67 4.66
N THR A 46 -2.94 -2.67 3.85
CA THR A 46 -2.38 -3.94 4.33
C THR A 46 -0.99 -3.76 4.94
N ALA A 47 -0.12 -2.98 4.30
CA ALA A 47 1.20 -2.64 4.84
C ALA A 47 1.08 -1.91 6.18
N ASN A 48 0.20 -0.91 6.26
CA ASN A 48 -0.05 -0.16 7.48
C ASN A 48 -0.61 -1.05 8.60
N PHE A 49 -1.53 -1.97 8.29
CA PHE A 49 -2.02 -2.95 9.26
C PHE A 49 -0.90 -3.85 9.80
N LEU A 50 -0.07 -4.42 8.92
CA LEU A 50 1.03 -5.30 9.31
C LEU A 50 2.07 -4.57 10.17
N VAL A 51 2.45 -3.36 9.77
CA VAL A 51 3.38 -2.52 10.53
C VAL A 51 2.79 -2.19 11.89
N ASN A 52 1.53 -1.75 11.97
CA ASN A 52 0.92 -1.46 13.26
C ASN A 52 0.79 -2.70 14.15
N ARG A 53 0.42 -3.85 13.57
CA ARG A 53 0.28 -5.11 14.32
C ARG A 53 1.61 -5.64 14.88
N ARG A 54 2.72 -5.45 14.16
CA ARG A 54 4.03 -6.00 14.53
C ARG A 54 4.93 -4.98 15.24
N MET A 55 4.82 -3.71 14.90
CA MET A 55 5.76 -2.66 15.33
C MET A 55 5.13 -1.66 16.31
N ALA A 56 3.82 -1.43 16.21
CA ALA A 56 3.11 -0.48 17.07
C ALA A 56 2.49 -1.18 18.30
N LYS A 57 2.43 -0.42 19.41
CA LYS A 57 2.04 -0.87 20.76
C LYS A 57 2.95 -2.00 21.28
N SER A 58 3.00 -2.20 22.60
CA SER A 58 3.93 -3.10 23.30
C SER A 58 3.66 -4.60 23.07
N GLN A 59 3.53 -5.02 21.82
CA GLN A 59 3.41 -6.42 21.43
C GLN A 59 4.77 -7.12 21.51
N GLN A 60 4.79 -8.39 21.94
CA GLN A 60 5.99 -9.16 22.25
C GLN A 60 6.86 -9.53 21.01
N MET A 61 6.37 -9.36 19.79
CA MET A 61 7.11 -9.67 18.55
C MET A 61 7.26 -8.44 17.66
N ARG A 62 8.21 -7.58 18.03
CA ARG A 62 8.71 -6.52 17.15
C ARG A 62 9.77 -7.08 16.21
N TRP A 63 9.58 -6.86 14.92
CA TRP A 63 10.64 -7.15 13.95
C TRP A 63 11.68 -6.05 13.98
N THR A 64 12.96 -6.41 13.83
CA THR A 64 13.96 -5.42 13.44
C THR A 64 13.72 -5.04 11.98
N ARG A 65 14.16 -3.83 11.54
CA ARG A 65 14.10 -3.45 10.12
C ARG A 65 14.69 -4.53 9.22
N ARG A 66 15.90 -5.00 9.58
CA ARG A 66 16.62 -6.10 8.90
C ARG A 66 15.84 -7.42 8.86
N GLY A 67 14.99 -7.69 9.86
CA GLY A 67 14.12 -8.87 9.92
C GLY A 67 12.87 -8.72 9.06
N ALA A 68 12.23 -7.55 9.10
CA ALA A 68 11.09 -7.22 8.24
C ALA A 68 11.46 -7.29 6.75
N ASP A 69 12.61 -6.74 6.38
CA ASP A 69 13.10 -6.76 4.99
C ASP A 69 13.30 -8.19 4.47
N ARG A 70 13.90 -9.07 5.29
CA ARG A 70 14.07 -10.49 4.92
C ARG A 70 12.75 -11.21 4.78
N LEU A 71 11.82 -10.97 5.69
CA LEU A 71 10.49 -11.59 5.63
C LEU A 71 9.74 -11.16 4.37
N LEU A 72 9.85 -9.89 3.97
CA LEU A 72 9.29 -9.38 2.72
C LEU A 72 9.94 -10.05 1.50
N GLN A 73 11.28 -10.19 1.46
CA GLN A 73 11.97 -10.86 0.37
C GLN A 73 11.50 -12.31 0.19
N VAL A 74 11.39 -13.07 1.28
CA VAL A 74 10.88 -14.45 1.23
C VAL A 74 9.42 -14.47 0.78
N ARG A 75 8.56 -13.61 1.33
CA ARG A 75 7.14 -13.53 0.93
C ARG A 75 6.98 -13.19 -0.56
N CYS A 76 7.75 -12.25 -1.08
CA CYS A 76 7.76 -11.92 -2.50
C CYS A 76 8.24 -13.10 -3.34
N ALA A 77 9.30 -13.81 -2.92
CA ALA A 77 9.80 -14.97 -3.64
C ALA A 77 8.78 -16.12 -3.68
N VAL A 78 8.04 -16.36 -2.59
CA VAL A 78 6.93 -17.33 -2.56
C VAL A 78 5.84 -16.92 -3.54
N TYR A 79 5.36 -15.67 -3.45
CA TYR A 79 4.26 -15.20 -4.27
C TYR A 79 4.61 -15.18 -5.77
N ASN A 80 5.85 -14.87 -6.10
CA ASN A 80 6.34 -14.85 -7.48
C ASN A 80 6.81 -16.23 -7.97
N GLY A 81 6.73 -17.29 -7.16
CA GLY A 81 7.20 -18.62 -7.51
C GLY A 81 8.72 -18.73 -7.71
N THR A 82 9.49 -17.74 -7.27
CA THR A 82 10.96 -17.70 -7.40
C THR A 82 11.67 -18.25 -6.17
N LEU A 83 10.93 -18.55 -5.09
CA LEU A 83 11.47 -19.30 -3.97
C LEU A 83 11.62 -20.76 -4.42
N GLY A 84 12.86 -21.19 -4.67
CA GLY A 84 13.20 -22.46 -5.30
C GLY A 84 12.36 -23.66 -4.84
N THR A 85 12.23 -24.65 -5.71
CA THR A 85 11.23 -25.73 -5.65
C THR A 85 11.17 -26.47 -4.32
N SER A 86 12.30 -26.60 -3.61
CA SER A 86 12.37 -27.24 -2.29
C SER A 86 11.80 -26.39 -1.16
N PHE A 87 11.90 -25.05 -1.22
CA PHE A 87 11.41 -24.15 -0.17
C PHE A 87 9.99 -23.63 -0.44
N GLY A 88 9.63 -23.39 -1.70
CA GLY A 88 8.29 -22.94 -2.08
C GLY A 88 7.17 -23.89 -1.65
N GLN A 89 7.43 -25.20 -1.63
CA GLN A 89 6.46 -26.23 -1.19
C GLN A 89 6.13 -26.15 0.31
N HIS A 90 7.09 -25.73 1.14
CA HIS A 90 6.91 -25.61 2.60
C HIS A 90 6.18 -24.31 2.98
N PHE A 91 6.32 -23.28 2.16
CA PHE A 91 5.58 -22.04 2.28
C PHE A 91 4.54 -22.00 1.19
N GLN A 92 3.48 -22.80 1.34
CA GLN A 92 2.29 -22.59 0.53
C GLN A 92 1.89 -21.12 0.70
N ALA A 93 1.83 -20.36 -0.40
CA ALA A 93 1.07 -19.13 -0.41
C ALA A 93 -0.27 -19.50 0.21
N ALA A 94 -0.72 -18.77 1.23
CA ALA A 94 -2.02 -19.05 1.84
C ALA A 94 -3.00 -19.20 0.67
N ASN A 95 -3.52 -20.42 0.49
CA ASN A 95 -4.48 -20.76 -0.55
C ASN A 95 -5.82 -20.11 -0.18
N ASP A 96 -5.82 -18.81 0.12
CA ASP A 96 -7.00 -18.02 -0.04
C ASP A 96 -7.26 -18.07 -1.55
N PRO A 97 -8.42 -18.61 -1.99
CA PRO A 97 -8.81 -18.42 -3.36
C PRO A 97 -8.63 -16.93 -3.63
N HIS A 98 -7.78 -16.58 -4.59
CA HIS A 98 -7.86 -15.24 -5.15
C HIS A 98 -9.35 -15.03 -5.43
N PRO A 99 -10.03 -14.01 -4.84
CA PRO A 99 -11.34 -13.69 -5.35
C PRO A 99 -11.10 -13.51 -6.84
N THR A 100 -11.75 -14.34 -7.65
CA THR A 100 -11.73 -14.21 -9.10
C THR A 100 -12.01 -12.75 -9.34
N VAL A 101 -10.97 -11.97 -9.65
CA VAL A 101 -11.14 -10.58 -10.04
C VAL A 101 -11.84 -10.77 -11.36
N ALA A 102 -13.17 -10.64 -11.32
CA ALA A 102 -13.98 -10.60 -12.51
C ALA A 102 -13.25 -9.62 -13.42
N ILE A 103 -12.79 -10.12 -14.56
CA ILE A 103 -12.37 -9.29 -15.66
C ILE A 103 -13.67 -8.56 -16.04
N ALA A 104 -13.89 -7.41 -15.42
CA ALA A 104 -15.01 -6.56 -15.71
C ALA A 104 -14.77 -6.06 -17.13
N ALA A 105 -15.63 -6.54 -18.03
CA ALA A 105 -15.75 -6.09 -19.41
C ALA A 105 -16.10 -4.59 -19.46
#